data_AF-A0A1B7T7J0-F1
#
_entry.id   AF-A0A1B7T7J0-F1
#
_cell.length_a   1.000
_cell.length_b   1.000
_cell.length_c   1.000
_cell.angle_alpha   90.00
_cell.angle_beta   90.00
_cell.angle_gamma   90.00
#
_symmetry.space_group_name_H-M   'P 1'
#
loop_
_entity.id
_entity.type
_entity.pdbx_description
1 polymer ?
#
loop_
_entity_poly.entity_id
_entity_poly.type
_entity_poly.pdbx_seq_one_letter_code
_entity_poly.pdbx_strand_id
1 'polypeptide(L)'
;LLYRFIRHLTDANGVNLAIQDGELSGQSVPHVHAHIIPRYENGNMGDGIYALLKVERRERSMKEMTSEADYLKEQLEKWMELSEEDKDKQFKDIPDFSEKDTEL
;
A
#
# COMPACT_ATOMS: atom_id res chain seq x y z
N LEU A 1 10.08 3.67 2.79
CA LEU A 1 10.64 2.29 2.79
C LEU A 1 9.55 1.24 2.55
N LEU A 2 8.63 1.02 3.50
CA LEU A 2 7.68 -0.11 3.42
C LEU A 2 6.69 -0.06 2.24
N TYR A 3 6.11 1.10 1.91
CA TYR A 3 5.20 1.17 0.76
C TYR A 3 5.90 0.95 -0.59
N ARG A 4 7.17 1.38 -0.73
CA ARG A 4 8.01 1.13 -1.91
C ARG A 4 8.24 -0.37 -2.08
N PHE A 5 8.63 -1.05 -0.99
CA PHE A 5 8.75 -2.50 -0.95
C PHE A 5 7.46 -3.21 -1.33
N ILE A 6 6.34 -2.88 -0.69
CA ILE A 6 5.05 -3.51 -0.95
C ILE A 6 4.66 -3.34 -2.41
N ARG A 7 4.82 -2.14 -2.98
CA ARG A 7 4.55 -1.87 -4.39
C ARG A 7 5.44 -2.71 -5.31
N HIS A 8 6.75 -2.75 -5.04
CA HIS A 8 7.73 -3.54 -5.79
C HIS A 8 7.38 -5.04 -5.79
N LEU A 9 7.10 -5.60 -4.61
CA LEU A 9 6.79 -7.02 -4.45
C LEU A 9 5.48 -7.41 -5.15
N THR A 10 4.48 -6.53 -5.10
CA THR A 10 3.12 -6.83 -5.55
C THR A 10 2.84 -6.40 -6.99
N ASP A 11 3.80 -5.74 -7.65
CA ASP A 11 3.65 -5.10 -8.96
C ASP A 11 2.42 -4.17 -9.04
N ALA A 12 2.12 -3.50 -7.93
CA ALA A 12 0.93 -2.67 -7.82
C ALA A 12 1.12 -1.33 -8.55
N ASN A 13 0.08 -0.91 -9.29
CA ASN A 13 0.06 0.39 -9.97
C ASN A 13 0.01 1.57 -8.98
N GLY A 14 -0.52 1.33 -7.77
CA GLY A 14 -0.58 2.32 -6.69
C GLY A 14 -0.76 1.67 -5.33
N VAL A 15 -0.78 2.48 -4.26
CA VAL A 15 -1.00 2.02 -2.89
C VAL A 15 -1.89 3.04 -2.17
N ASN A 16 -2.93 2.60 -1.48
CA ASN A 16 -3.61 3.42 -0.49
C ASN A 16 -2.89 3.32 0.85
N LEU A 17 -2.54 4.47 1.42
CA LEU A 17 -2.04 4.62 2.78
C LEU A 17 -3.12 5.34 3.60
N ALA A 18 -3.54 4.76 4.72
CA ALA A 18 -4.58 5.34 5.57
C ALA A 18 -4.27 5.14 7.05
N ILE A 19 -4.57 6.15 7.85
CA ILE A 19 -4.54 6.09 9.32
C ILE A 19 -5.94 6.49 9.80
N GLN A 20 -6.49 5.72 10.72
CA GLN A 20 -7.77 5.98 11.34
C GLN A 20 -7.51 6.34 12.80
N ASP A 21 -7.42 7.64 13.08
CA ASP A 21 -7.21 8.17 14.42
C ASP A 21 -8.55 8.53 15.08
N GLY A 22 -8.97 7.74 16.07
CA GLY A 22 -10.22 7.90 16.80
C GLY A 22 -11.42 7.17 16.15
N GLU A 23 -12.40 6.82 16.98
CA GLU A 23 -13.59 6.03 16.60
C GLU A 23 -14.35 6.63 15.40
N LEU A 24 -14.51 7.96 15.35
CA LEU A 24 -15.22 8.65 14.27
C LEU A 24 -14.54 8.54 12.90
N SER A 25 -13.25 8.21 12.86
CA SER A 25 -12.52 7.93 11.62
C SER A 25 -12.64 6.45 11.18
N GLY A 26 -13.30 5.62 11.99
CA GLY A 26 -13.47 4.18 11.75
C GLY A 26 -12.48 3.28 12.51
N GLN A 27 -11.71 3.82 13.47
CA GLN A 27 -10.78 3.03 14.28
C GLN A 27 -11.52 2.01 15.15
N SER A 28 -11.27 0.72 14.93
CA SER A 28 -11.88 -0.37 15.69
C SER A 28 -11.04 -0.86 16.88
N VAL A 29 -9.71 -0.71 16.78
CA VAL A 29 -8.75 -1.10 17.83
C VAL A 29 -8.06 0.16 18.35
N PRO A 30 -8.06 0.43 19.67
CA PRO A 30 -7.48 1.63 20.28
C PRO A 30 -5.94 1.54 20.34
N HIS A 31 -5.32 1.35 19.18
CA HIS A 31 -3.89 1.34 18.96
C HIS A 31 -3.62 1.99 17.59
N VAL A 32 -2.59 2.83 17.51
CA VAL A 32 -2.21 3.45 16.24
C VAL A 32 -1.80 2.35 15.26
N HIS A 33 -2.42 2.34 14.09
CA HIS A 33 -2.06 1.45 12.99
C HIS A 33 -2.29 2.17 11.67
N ALA A 34 -1.55 1.73 10.65
CA ALA A 34 -1.69 2.24 9.30
C ALA A 34 -2.06 1.09 8.36
N HIS A 35 -2.99 1.35 7.45
CA HIS A 35 -3.29 0.45 6.36
C HIS A 35 -2.39 0.76 5.17
N ILE A 36 -1.78 -0.29 4.61
CA ILE A 36 -1.05 -0.25 3.34
C ILE A 36 -1.75 -1.23 2.40
N ILE A 37 -2.43 -0.72 1.39
CA ILE A 37 -3.28 -1.53 0.50
C ILE A 37 -2.82 -1.36 -0.94
N PRO A 38 -2.19 -2.38 -1.56
CA PRO A 38 -1.83 -2.37 -2.98
C PRO A 38 -3.04 -2.21 -3.89
N ARG A 39 -2.92 -1.43 -4.96
CA ARG A 39 -4.00 -1.14 -5.93
C ARG A 39 -3.54 -1.46 -7.35
N TYR A 40 -4.46 -2.01 -8.12
CA TYR A 40 -4.25 -2.44 -9.50
C TYR A 40 -5.24 -1.73 -10.43
N GLU A 41 -4.84 -1.42 -11.66
CA GLU A 41 -5.70 -0.75 -12.66
C GLU A 41 -7.04 -1.47 -12.84
N ASN A 42 -7.02 -2.80 -12.93
CA ASN A 42 -8.22 -3.63 -13.17
C ASN A 42 -9.07 -3.87 -11.90
N GLY A 43 -8.75 -3.22 -10.78
CA GLY A 43 -9.48 -3.32 -9.50
C GLY A 43 -9.74 -1.95 -8.86
N ASN A 44 -9.69 -0.88 -9.65
CA ASN A 44 -9.87 0.47 -9.14
C ASN A 44 -11.35 0.79 -8.90
N MET A 45 -11.78 0.67 -7.65
CA MET A 45 -13.12 1.09 -7.19
C MET A 45 -13.15 2.50 -6.60
N GLY A 46 -12.08 3.30 -6.75
CA GLY A 46 -11.94 4.60 -6.06
C GLY A 46 -12.15 4.46 -4.54
N ASP A 47 -12.99 5.33 -3.96
CA ASP A 47 -13.38 5.32 -2.55
C ASP A 47 -14.30 4.15 -2.16
N GLY A 48 -14.79 3.36 -3.12
CA GLY A 48 -15.55 2.13 -2.85
C GLY A 48 -14.75 1.10 -2.03
N ILE A 49 -13.43 1.23 -1.95
CA ILE A 49 -12.55 0.42 -1.10
C ILE A 49 -12.94 0.49 0.39
N TYR A 50 -13.46 1.64 0.86
CA TYR A 50 -13.87 1.80 2.25
C TYR A 50 -15.12 0.97 2.58
N ALA A 51 -15.98 0.73 1.59
CA ALA A 51 -17.06 -0.23 1.74
C ALA A 51 -16.51 -1.66 1.85
N LEU A 52 -15.53 -2.04 1.01
CA LEU A 52 -14.88 -3.36 1.06
C LEU A 52 -14.05 -3.60 2.34
N LEU A 53 -13.57 -2.55 3.00
CA LEU A 53 -12.94 -2.67 4.32
C LEU A 53 -13.95 -3.03 5.42
N LYS A 54 -15.23 -2.71 5.22
CA LYS A 54 -16.32 -3.05 6.14
C LYS A 54 -16.98 -4.40 5.82
N VAL A 55 -16.68 -4.99 4.66
CA VAL A 55 -17.20 -6.31 4.29
C VAL A 55 -16.44 -7.39 5.07
N GLU A 56 -17.18 -8.39 5.55
CA GLU A 56 -16.62 -9.56 6.22
C GLU A 56 -15.68 -10.30 5.25
N ARG A 57 -14.40 -10.33 5.59
CA ARG A 57 -13.38 -11.03 4.81
C ARG A 57 -13.29 -12.47 5.27
N ARG A 58 -12.87 -13.36 4.37
CA ARG A 58 -12.53 -14.73 4.74
C ARG A 58 -11.51 -14.71 5.89
N GLU A 59 -11.84 -15.40 6.97
CA GLU A 59 -10.88 -15.62 8.05
C GLU A 59 -9.68 -16.43 7.54
N ARG A 60 -8.50 -16.00 7.94
CA ARG A 60 -7.24 -16.64 7.56
C ARG A 60 -6.72 -17.46 8.74
N SER A 61 -6.20 -18.64 8.45
CA SER A 61 -5.59 -19.47 9.49
C SER A 61 -4.25 -18.90 9.93
N MET A 62 -3.85 -19.15 11.18
CA MET A 62 -2.53 -18.77 11.68
C MET A 62 -1.39 -19.29 10.79
N LYS A 63 -1.51 -20.53 10.30
CA LYS A 63 -0.50 -21.12 9.41
C LYS A 63 -0.31 -20.30 8.14
N GLU A 64 -1.41 -19.88 7.51
CA GLU A 64 -1.39 -19.07 6.29
C GLU A 64 -0.72 -17.70 6.54
N MET A 65 -1.09 -17.05 7.65
CA MET A 65 -0.53 -15.74 8.03
C MET A 65 0.95 -15.81 8.39
N THR A 66 1.38 -16.85 9.11
CA THR A 66 2.80 -17.07 9.45
C THR A 66 3.62 -17.32 8.20
N SER A 67 3.18 -18.21 7.31
CA SER A 67 3.90 -18.48 6.06
C SER A 67 4.02 -17.24 5.17
N GLU A 68 2.99 -16.40 5.10
CA GLU A 68 3.08 -15.13 4.38
C GLU A 68 4.03 -14.14 5.06
N ALA A 69 3.97 -14.00 6.39
CA ALA A 69 4.87 -13.11 7.12
C ALA A 69 6.35 -13.48 6.95
N ASP A 70 6.66 -14.78 7.01
CA ASP A 70 8.02 -15.29 6.77
C ASP A 70 8.50 -14.97 5.35
N TYR A 71 7.63 -15.19 4.35
CA TYR A 71 7.91 -14.84 2.96
C TYR A 71 8.16 -13.34 2.80
N LEU A 72 7.28 -12.49 3.33
CA LEU A 72 7.41 -11.03 3.25
C LEU A 72 8.69 -10.54 3.91
N LYS A 73 9.09 -11.13 5.03
CA LYS A 73 10.34 -10.81 5.70
C LYS A 73 11.55 -11.11 4.82
N GLU A 74 11.61 -12.31 4.23
CA GLU A 74 12.71 -12.69 3.33
C GLU A 74 12.79 -11.77 2.10
N GLN A 75 11.64 -11.43 1.50
CA GLN A 75 11.61 -10.50 0.36
C GLN A 75 12.04 -9.08 0.76
N LEU A 76 11.68 -8.62 1.95
CA LEU A 76 12.06 -7.30 2.45
C LEU A 76 13.59 -7.22 2.64
N GLU A 77 14.21 -8.26 3.22
CA GLU A 77 15.67 -8.34 3.37
C GLU A 77 16.37 -8.24 2.01
N LYS A 78 15.91 -9.02 1.02
CA LYS A 78 16.45 -8.95 -0.36
C LYS A 78 16.26 -7.58 -0.99
N TRP A 79 15.09 -6.97 -0.80
CA TRP A 79 14.79 -5.65 -1.36
C TRP A 79 15.61 -4.55 -0.71
N MET A 80 15.94 -4.65 0.58
CA MET A 80 16.78 -3.66 1.27
C MET A 80 18.22 -3.61 0.72
N GLU A 81 18.74 -4.75 0.27
CA GLU A 81 20.08 -4.87 -0.35
C GLU A 81 20.14 -4.34 -1.80
N LEU A 82 19.00 -4.03 -2.42
CA LEU A 82 18.98 -3.43 -3.75
C LEU A 82 19.55 -2.00 -3.73
N SER A 83 20.10 -1.58 -4.86
CA SER A 83 20.47 -0.18 -5.07
C SER A 83 19.23 0.72 -5.03
N GLU A 84 19.38 2.01 -4.69
CA GLU A 84 18.22 2.92 -4.71
C GLU A 84 17.60 3.06 -6.10
N GLU A 85 18.43 3.00 -7.16
CA GLU A 85 17.95 2.97 -8.54
C GLU A 85 17.07 1.74 -8.81
N ASP A 86 17.49 0.56 -8.35
CA ASP A 86 16.72 -0.68 -8.51
C ASP A 86 15.43 -0.71 -7.69
N LYS A 87 15.43 -0.05 -6.52
CA LYS A 87 14.23 0.09 -5.68
C LYS A 87 13.16 0.97 -6.34
N ASP A 88 13.55 1.89 -7.22
CA ASP A 88 12.66 2.87 -7.87
C ASP A 88 12.31 2.54 -9.32
N LYS A 89 12.73 1.39 -9.88
CA LYS A 89 12.48 0.97 -11.27
C LYS A 89 11.00 0.81 -11.71
N GLN A 90 10.03 1.19 -10.88
CA GLN A 90 8.61 1.29 -11.22
C GLN A 90 7.96 2.63 -10.87
N PHE A 91 8.72 3.57 -10.32
CA PHE A 91 8.20 4.90 -9.98
C PHE A 91 8.32 5.81 -11.21
N LYS A 92 7.20 6.00 -11.91
CA LYS A 92 7.04 7.17 -12.75
C LYS A 92 6.63 8.30 -11.82
N ASP A 93 7.49 9.30 -11.65
CA ASP A 93 7.10 10.54 -10.97
C ASP A 93 5.82 11.06 -11.61
N ILE A 94 4.88 11.51 -10.76
CA ILE A 94 3.77 12.32 -11.25
C ILE A 94 4.43 13.60 -11.78
N PRO A 95 4.23 13.97 -13.06
CA PRO A 95 4.77 15.20 -13.59
C PRO A 95 4.34 16.35 -12.68
N ASP A 96 5.28 17.22 -12.32
CA ASP A 96 4.94 18.44 -11.60
C ASP A 96 4.08 19.30 -12.53
N PHE A 97 2.80 19.47 -12.17
CA PHE A 97 1.86 20.30 -12.93
C PHE A 97 1.80 21.74 -12.39
N SER A 98 2.64 22.11 -11.42
CA SER A 98 2.71 23.48 -10.89
C SER A 98 3.28 24.49 -11.88
N GLU A 99 3.93 24.03 -12.96
CA GLU A 99 4.39 24.84 -14.09
C GLU A 99 3.37 24.90 -15.26
N LYS A 100 2.06 24.95 -14.97
CA LYS A 100 1.09 25.31 -16.01
C LYS A 100 0.91 26.82 -16.07
N ASP A 101 1.61 27.42 -17.04
CA ASP A 101 1.18 28.55 -17.85
C ASP A 101 0.56 29.73 -17.08
N THR A 102 1.43 30.56 -16.52
CA THR A 102 1.12 31.99 -16.28
C THR A 102 1.26 32.76 -17.60
N GLU A 103 0.44 32.42 -18.59
CA GLU A 103 0.17 33.28 -19.74
C GLU A 103 -1.35 33.35 -19.95
N LEU A 104 -1.96 34.35 -19.30
CA LEU A 104 -3.25 34.93 -19.66
C LEU A 104 -3.02 36.32 -20.26
#